data_AF-S9UWF4-F1
#
_entry.id   AF-S9UWF4-F1
#
_cell.length_a   1.000
_cell.length_b   1.000
_cell.length_c   1.000
_cell.angle_alpha   90.00
_cell.angle_beta   90.00
_cell.angle_gamma   90.00
#
_symmetry.space_group_name_H-M   'P 1'
#
loop_
_entity.id
_entity.type
_entity.pdbx_description
1 polymer ?
#
loop_
_entity_poly.entity_id
_entity_poly.type
_entity_poly.pdbx_seq_one_letter_code
_entity_poly.pdbx_strand_id
1 'polypeptide(L)'
;MEEYALLTFFPFPFSPQQLLVYIGTRLRNTAWMRCCRLLAVAPWVPPPRHDVHVTMPPPPGGEVGGSFGVSQGYSDRLARTPYWKRMALSTYALRMKENETRYPMSAHRPGEYDMRYTVTPYPDHVKHRPLLEVGEARRIPTLRIPVIFLVNLFDEERGVWFGRKYETVYVDRSFAREELLPQRYAIYATHEAYTLLGLPPVNHAIHEEIPKTEEDYKKLLEKQSYDEERWKYSIEYLFRRYEAGPPELLDKSEDEWDGVEELSASSAAGASKGDGAAKRKGPIKQRKARKIKLF
;
A
#
# COMPACT_ATOMS: atom_id res chain seq x y z
N MET A 1 -30.21 -62.65 3.70
CA MET A 1 -30.71 -62.55 2.31
C MET A 1 -30.88 -61.07 2.07
N GLU A 2 -29.80 -60.41 1.66
CA GLU A 2 -29.51 -60.07 0.24
C GLU A 2 -30.44 -58.92 -0.21
N GLU A 3 -30.06 -57.86 -0.92
CA GLU A 3 -28.85 -57.12 -1.23
C GLU A 3 -29.29 -55.98 -2.20
N TYR A 4 -28.57 -54.86 -2.22
CA TYR A 4 -28.42 -53.83 -3.29
C TYR A 4 -29.55 -52.90 -3.78
N ALA A 5 -29.29 -51.61 -3.54
CA ALA A 5 -29.12 -50.48 -4.47
C ALA A 5 -29.70 -50.54 -5.91
N LEU A 6 -30.46 -49.51 -6.28
CA LEU A 6 -30.75 -49.14 -7.67
C LEU A 6 -30.35 -47.68 -7.96
N LEU A 7 -29.18 -47.56 -8.58
CA LEU A 7 -28.75 -46.42 -9.40
C LEU A 7 -29.30 -46.63 -10.82
N THR A 8 -30.01 -45.65 -11.37
CA THR A 8 -30.50 -45.68 -12.75
C THR A 8 -29.56 -44.89 -13.66
N PHE A 9 -28.78 -45.64 -14.44
CA PHE A 9 -28.02 -45.19 -15.60
C PHE A 9 -28.97 -44.91 -16.79
N PHE A 10 -28.78 -43.77 -17.45
CA PHE A 10 -29.32 -43.47 -18.78
C PHE A 10 -28.37 -44.03 -19.87
N PRO A 11 -28.80 -44.92 -20.78
CA PRO A 11 -28.01 -45.32 -21.93
C PRO A 11 -28.44 -44.57 -23.21
N PHE A 12 -27.43 -44.08 -23.92
CA PHE A 12 -27.47 -43.66 -25.33
C PHE A 12 -27.98 -44.79 -26.23
N PRO A 13 -28.79 -44.51 -27.27
CA PRO A 13 -29.06 -45.47 -28.33
C PRO A 13 -28.06 -45.31 -29.48
N PHE A 14 -27.03 -46.16 -29.53
CA PHE A 14 -26.32 -46.49 -30.76
C PHE A 14 -26.93 -47.77 -31.35
N SER A 15 -27.51 -47.66 -32.54
CA SER A 15 -28.08 -48.78 -33.30
C SER A 15 -26.97 -49.50 -34.09
N PRO A 16 -26.85 -50.84 -33.97
CA PRO A 16 -25.84 -51.65 -34.66
C PRO A 16 -26.43 -52.29 -35.90
N GLN A 17 -26.18 -51.75 -37.09
CA GLN A 17 -26.35 -52.52 -38.33
C GLN A 17 -25.25 -52.14 -39.33
N GLN A 18 -24.69 -53.19 -39.93
CA GLN A 18 -23.80 -53.22 -41.10
C GLN A 18 -22.30 -53.18 -40.80
N LEU A 19 -21.84 -54.27 -40.20
CA LEU A 19 -20.48 -54.77 -40.30
C LEU A 19 -20.48 -55.93 -41.31
N LEU A 20 -20.15 -55.63 -42.58
CA LEU A 20 -19.83 -56.66 -43.58
C LEU A 20 -18.60 -56.22 -44.36
N VAL A 21 -17.48 -56.78 -43.90
CA VAL A 21 -16.26 -57.15 -44.60
C VAL A 21 -16.32 -57.02 -46.13
N TYR A 22 -15.50 -56.14 -46.70
CA TYR A 22 -14.82 -56.42 -47.96
C TYR A 22 -13.37 -55.93 -47.88
N ILE A 23 -12.47 -56.90 -47.75
CA ILE A 23 -11.02 -56.75 -47.91
C ILE A 23 -10.74 -56.48 -49.39
N GLY A 24 -9.86 -55.52 -49.67
CA GLY A 24 -8.98 -55.64 -50.82
C GLY A 24 -9.04 -54.50 -51.84
N THR A 25 -7.87 -53.88 -51.99
CA THR A 25 -7.34 -53.23 -53.20
C THR A 25 -7.75 -51.79 -53.50
N ARG A 26 -6.77 -50.90 -53.23
CA ARG A 26 -6.10 -50.09 -54.26
C ARG A 26 -6.99 -49.08 -54.99
N LEU A 27 -6.89 -47.80 -54.58
CA LEU A 27 -6.47 -46.68 -55.44
C LEU A 27 -6.73 -45.36 -54.71
N ARG A 28 -5.66 -44.54 -54.62
CA ARG A 28 -5.63 -43.08 -54.74
C ARG A 28 -6.88 -42.34 -54.25
N ASN A 29 -6.74 -41.61 -53.15
CA ASN A 29 -6.91 -40.17 -53.17
C ASN A 29 -6.44 -39.58 -51.84
N THR A 30 -5.30 -38.90 -51.91
CA THR A 30 -4.81 -37.94 -50.94
C THR A 30 -5.82 -36.78 -50.86
N ALA A 31 -6.88 -36.97 -50.08
CA ALA A 31 -7.75 -35.87 -49.68
C ALA A 31 -7.04 -35.13 -48.54
N TRP A 32 -6.27 -34.10 -48.92
CA TRP A 32 -5.84 -33.05 -48.02
C TRP A 32 -7.03 -32.57 -47.21
N MET A 33 -7.06 -32.88 -45.91
CA MET A 33 -7.83 -32.10 -44.95
C MET A 33 -7.28 -30.67 -44.98
N ARG A 34 -7.89 -29.82 -45.82
CA ARG A 34 -7.81 -28.37 -45.67
C ARG A 34 -8.43 -28.07 -44.31
N CYS A 35 -7.61 -27.97 -43.27
CA CYS A 35 -7.95 -27.23 -42.06
C CYS A 35 -8.32 -25.81 -42.50
N CYS A 36 -9.61 -25.52 -42.61
CA CYS A 36 -10.12 -24.17 -42.73
C CYS A 36 -9.74 -23.41 -41.46
N ARG A 37 -8.58 -22.73 -41.49
CA ARG A 37 -8.28 -21.66 -40.54
C ARG A 37 -9.38 -20.62 -40.71
N LEU A 38 -10.32 -20.57 -39.77
CA LEU A 38 -11.27 -19.46 -39.66
C LEU A 38 -10.41 -18.20 -39.52
N LEU A 39 -10.34 -17.41 -40.59
CA LEU A 39 -9.70 -16.09 -40.57
C LEU A 39 -10.52 -15.24 -39.61
N ALA A 40 -10.00 -15.02 -38.40
CA ALA A 40 -10.53 -14.02 -37.49
C ALA A 40 -10.27 -12.64 -38.12
N VAL A 41 -11.21 -12.17 -38.93
CA VAL A 41 -11.20 -10.82 -39.49
C VAL A 41 -11.84 -9.90 -38.46
N ALA A 42 -11.19 -8.80 -38.12
CA ALA A 42 -11.79 -7.72 -37.35
C ALA A 42 -12.59 -6.82 -38.31
N PRO A 43 -13.94 -6.92 -38.36
CA PRO A 43 -14.74 -6.07 -39.26
C PRO A 43 -14.71 -4.60 -38.85
N TRP A 44 -14.39 -4.33 -37.57
CA TRP A 44 -14.23 -3.00 -37.02
C TRP A 44 -13.02 -3.00 -36.09
N VAL A 45 -12.16 -1.98 -36.25
CA VAL A 45 -10.99 -1.76 -35.41
C VAL A 45 -11.30 -0.60 -34.46
N PRO A 46 -11.20 -0.78 -33.14
CA PRO A 46 -11.38 0.31 -32.19
C PRO A 46 -10.43 1.49 -32.49
N PRO A 47 -10.90 2.73 -32.41
CA PRO A 47 -10.03 3.89 -32.56
C PRO A 47 -9.00 3.99 -31.41
N PRO A 48 -7.94 4.80 -31.56
CA PRO A 48 -6.99 5.04 -30.49
C PRO A 48 -7.67 5.52 -29.21
N ARG A 49 -7.26 4.98 -28.06
CA ARG A 49 -7.76 5.41 -26.75
C ARG A 49 -7.37 6.88 -26.51
N HIS A 50 -8.30 7.65 -25.96
CA HIS A 50 -8.13 9.07 -25.63
C HIS A 50 -7.71 9.97 -26.82
N ASP A 51 -8.20 9.70 -28.03
CA ASP A 51 -8.08 10.59 -29.19
C ASP A 51 -9.07 11.77 -29.10
N VAL A 52 -8.95 12.57 -28.04
CA VAL A 52 -9.83 13.73 -27.75
C VAL A 52 -9.34 15.03 -28.36
N HIS A 53 -8.06 15.10 -28.74
CA HIS A 53 -7.43 16.31 -29.24
C HIS A 53 -7.66 16.53 -30.75
N VAL A 54 -7.71 17.80 -31.14
CA VAL A 54 -7.94 18.21 -32.53
C VAL A 54 -6.63 18.29 -33.31
N THR A 55 -5.55 18.74 -32.66
CA THR A 55 -4.27 19.00 -33.32
C THR A 55 -3.13 18.10 -32.87
N MET A 56 -3.08 17.74 -31.59
CA MET A 56 -2.07 16.87 -31.01
C MET A 56 -2.47 15.38 -31.09
N PRO A 57 -1.50 14.46 -31.27
CA PRO A 57 -1.77 13.02 -31.22
C PRO A 57 -2.19 12.59 -29.81
N PRO A 58 -2.92 11.48 -29.67
CA PRO A 58 -3.22 10.92 -28.35
C PRO A 58 -1.93 10.51 -27.63
N PRO A 59 -1.98 10.40 -26.29
CA PRO A 59 -0.90 9.79 -25.50
C PRO A 59 -0.67 8.31 -25.91
N PRO A 60 0.46 7.70 -25.51
CA PRO A 60 0.72 6.29 -25.75
C PRO A 60 -0.39 5.41 -25.17
N GLY A 61 -0.75 4.32 -25.86
CA GLY A 61 -1.88 3.47 -25.47
C GLY A 61 -1.78 2.93 -24.04
N GLY A 62 -0.57 2.59 -23.58
CA GLY A 62 -0.31 2.12 -22.22
C GLY A 62 -0.60 3.17 -21.13
N GLU A 63 -0.42 4.45 -21.44
CA GLU A 63 -0.63 5.57 -20.50
C GLU A 63 -2.10 5.75 -20.13
N VAL A 64 -3.00 5.35 -21.03
CA VAL A 64 -4.47 5.49 -20.90
C VAL A 64 -5.12 4.22 -20.33
N GLY A 65 -4.35 3.16 -20.08
CA GLY A 65 -4.86 1.85 -19.64
C GLY A 65 -4.94 0.79 -20.75
N GLY A 66 -4.21 1.00 -21.86
CA GLY A 66 -3.99 0.02 -22.89
C GLY A 66 -2.75 -0.83 -22.71
N SER A 67 -2.31 -1.48 -23.79
CA SER A 67 -1.06 -2.23 -23.81
C SER A 67 0.15 -1.29 -23.81
N PHE A 68 1.15 -1.63 -23.00
CA PHE A 68 2.47 -0.99 -22.99
C PHE A 68 3.34 -1.45 -24.18
N GLY A 69 4.58 -0.96 -24.28
CA GLY A 69 5.54 -1.34 -25.32
C GLY A 69 5.74 -0.30 -26.42
N VAL A 70 4.97 0.79 -26.42
CA VAL A 70 5.08 1.89 -27.37
C VAL A 70 5.17 3.22 -26.61
N SER A 71 6.15 4.05 -26.93
CA SER A 71 6.40 5.35 -26.26
C SER A 71 5.67 6.53 -26.89
N GLN A 72 5.06 6.37 -28.06
CA GLN A 72 4.38 7.45 -28.77
C GLN A 72 3.00 7.00 -29.28
N GLY A 73 1.98 7.82 -29.02
CA GLY A 73 0.64 7.59 -29.57
C GLY A 73 0.55 7.98 -31.04
N TYR A 74 -0.32 7.30 -31.78
CA TYR A 74 -0.63 7.58 -33.17
C TYR A 74 -2.15 7.54 -33.38
N SER A 75 -2.67 8.46 -34.19
CA SER A 75 -4.05 8.41 -34.66
C SER A 75 -4.12 8.57 -36.18
N ASP A 76 -4.68 7.55 -36.86
CA ASP A 76 -4.82 7.52 -38.32
C ASP A 76 -5.70 8.66 -38.83
N ARG A 77 -6.76 8.99 -38.09
CA ARG A 77 -7.63 10.14 -38.36
C ARG A 77 -6.83 11.44 -38.41
N LEU A 78 -5.98 11.71 -37.41
CA LEU A 78 -5.21 12.94 -37.30
C LEU A 78 -4.10 12.99 -38.36
N ALA A 79 -3.40 11.87 -38.58
CA ALA A 79 -2.34 11.74 -39.57
C ALA A 79 -2.85 11.97 -41.00
N ARG A 80 -4.06 11.50 -41.32
CA ARG A 80 -4.72 11.74 -42.61
C ARG A 80 -5.34 13.13 -42.73
N THR A 81 -5.59 13.83 -41.62
CA THR A 81 -6.18 15.17 -41.66
C THR A 81 -5.12 16.18 -42.11
N PRO A 82 -5.32 16.88 -43.24
CA PRO A 82 -4.36 17.86 -43.74
C PRO A 82 -4.06 18.94 -42.71
N TYR A 83 -2.82 19.44 -42.70
CA TYR A 83 -2.40 20.45 -41.72
C TYR A 83 -3.27 21.71 -41.74
N TRP A 84 -3.61 22.23 -42.93
CA TRP A 84 -4.49 23.39 -43.06
C TRP A 84 -5.87 23.17 -42.41
N LYS A 85 -6.41 21.94 -42.49
CA LYS A 85 -7.70 21.60 -41.89
C LYS A 85 -7.60 21.53 -40.38
N ARG A 86 -6.49 20.98 -39.84
CA ARG A 86 -6.21 21.03 -38.39
C ARG A 86 -6.13 22.47 -37.89
N MET A 87 -5.42 23.34 -38.64
CA MET A 87 -5.30 24.75 -38.29
C MET A 87 -6.63 25.51 -38.39
N ALA A 88 -7.46 25.21 -39.38
CA ALA A 88 -8.79 25.82 -39.53
C ALA A 88 -9.76 25.42 -38.41
N LEU A 89 -9.66 24.19 -37.91
CA LEU A 89 -10.50 23.69 -36.81
C LEU A 89 -10.01 24.11 -35.42
N SER A 90 -8.78 24.61 -35.31
CA SER A 90 -8.14 24.95 -34.03
C SER A 90 -7.94 26.46 -33.87
N THR A 91 -8.04 26.95 -32.64
CA THR A 91 -7.63 28.33 -32.30
C THR A 91 -6.24 28.34 -31.68
N TYR A 92 -5.61 29.52 -31.57
CA TYR A 92 -4.30 29.62 -30.89
C TYR A 92 -4.38 29.15 -29.43
N ALA A 93 -5.39 29.58 -28.68
CA ALA A 93 -5.57 29.18 -27.29
C ALA A 93 -5.76 27.66 -27.14
N LEU A 94 -6.55 27.04 -28.03
CA LEU A 94 -6.73 25.59 -28.03
C LEU A 94 -5.41 24.87 -28.30
N ARG A 95 -4.64 25.32 -29.31
CA ARG A 95 -3.32 24.74 -29.63
C ARG A 95 -2.37 24.82 -28.44
N MET A 96 -2.28 25.97 -27.76
CA MET A 96 -1.41 26.10 -26.59
C MET A 96 -1.85 25.19 -25.44
N LYS A 97 -3.16 24.99 -25.25
CA LYS A 97 -3.70 24.07 -24.24
C LYS A 97 -3.43 22.60 -24.57
N GLU A 98 -3.60 22.19 -25.83
CA GLU A 98 -3.27 20.82 -26.29
C GLU A 98 -1.76 20.55 -26.25
N ASN A 99 -0.94 21.58 -26.45
CA ASN A 99 0.52 21.49 -26.41
C ASN A 99 1.09 21.52 -24.98
N GLU A 100 0.27 21.79 -23.96
CA GLU A 100 0.73 21.85 -22.57
C GLU A 100 1.27 20.48 -22.17
N THR A 101 2.55 20.42 -21.82
CA THR A 101 3.21 19.19 -21.37
C THR A 101 3.34 19.18 -19.85
N ARG A 102 3.20 18.00 -19.25
CA ARG A 102 3.38 17.77 -17.82
C ARG A 102 4.73 17.13 -17.49
N TYR A 103 5.74 17.34 -18.34
CA TYR A 103 7.07 16.72 -18.18
C TYR A 103 7.62 16.94 -16.75
N PRO A 104 8.15 15.89 -16.08
CA PRO A 104 8.31 14.50 -16.54
C PRO A 104 7.14 13.57 -16.18
N MET A 105 6.07 14.09 -15.58
CA MET A 105 4.97 13.31 -15.01
C MET A 105 3.88 13.00 -16.03
N SER A 106 3.14 11.94 -15.76
CA SER A 106 1.94 11.62 -16.53
C SER A 106 0.77 12.52 -16.14
N ALA A 107 -0.02 12.92 -17.14
CA ALA A 107 -1.31 13.56 -16.93
C ALA A 107 -2.44 12.55 -16.62
N HIS A 108 -2.29 11.28 -17.02
CA HIS A 108 -3.32 10.24 -16.88
C HIS A 108 -3.08 9.32 -15.68
N ARG A 109 -1.82 9.14 -15.27
CA ARG A 109 -1.42 8.32 -14.13
C ARG A 109 -0.77 9.20 -13.06
N PRO A 110 -1.54 9.70 -12.09
CA PRO A 110 -1.03 10.65 -11.11
C PRO A 110 0.03 10.02 -10.20
N GLY A 111 1.09 10.78 -9.95
CA GLY A 111 2.21 10.34 -9.10
C GLY A 111 3.11 9.28 -9.74
N GLU A 112 3.06 9.15 -11.07
CA GLU A 112 3.95 8.30 -11.87
C GLU A 112 4.57 9.10 -13.01
N TYR A 113 5.78 8.68 -13.42
CA TYR A 113 6.41 9.21 -14.62
C TYR A 113 5.65 8.76 -15.87
N ASP A 114 5.59 9.65 -16.85
CA ASP A 114 5.03 9.32 -18.16
C ASP A 114 5.94 8.34 -18.89
N MET A 115 5.37 7.26 -19.43
CA MET A 115 6.13 6.18 -20.06
C MET A 115 6.90 6.59 -21.32
N ARG A 116 6.60 7.77 -21.90
CA ARG A 116 7.35 8.30 -23.05
C ARG A 116 8.70 8.91 -22.65
N TYR A 117 8.88 9.22 -21.37
CA TYR A 117 10.11 9.82 -20.85
C TYR A 117 10.97 8.83 -20.08
N THR A 118 10.45 7.64 -19.77
CA THR A 118 11.21 6.54 -19.19
C THR A 118 12.11 5.87 -20.24
N VAL A 119 13.15 5.15 -19.77
CA VAL A 119 14.11 4.46 -20.65
C VAL A 119 13.43 3.43 -21.54
N THR A 120 12.45 2.71 -20.99
CA THR A 120 11.64 1.74 -21.71
C THR A 120 10.18 2.20 -21.74
N PRO A 121 9.41 1.84 -22.79
CA PRO A 121 8.00 2.17 -22.90
C PRO A 121 7.12 1.24 -22.04
N TYR A 122 7.46 1.14 -20.75
CA TYR A 122 6.77 0.40 -19.70
C TYR A 122 6.75 1.26 -18.43
N PRO A 123 5.75 1.11 -17.55
CA PRO A 123 5.75 1.79 -16.26
C PRO A 123 6.99 1.45 -15.45
N ASP A 124 7.43 2.41 -14.63
CA ASP A 124 8.45 2.15 -13.63
C ASP A 124 7.95 1.13 -12.60
N HIS A 125 8.82 0.19 -12.23
CA HIS A 125 8.52 -0.89 -11.29
C HIS A 125 8.78 -0.50 -9.84
N VAL A 126 9.47 0.63 -9.58
CA VAL A 126 9.84 1.04 -8.21
C VAL A 126 8.63 1.24 -7.31
N LYS A 127 7.58 1.90 -7.81
CA LYS A 127 6.35 2.17 -7.05
C LYS A 127 5.47 0.93 -6.90
N HIS A 128 5.36 0.13 -7.96
CA HIS A 128 4.46 -1.04 -8.04
C HIS A 128 5.24 -2.35 -8.02
N ARG A 129 6.16 -2.49 -7.08
CA ARG A 129 6.97 -3.69 -6.91
C ARG A 129 6.19 -4.79 -6.18
N PRO A 130 6.56 -6.06 -6.37
CA PRO A 130 6.04 -7.15 -5.56
C PRO A 130 6.24 -6.89 -4.05
N LEU A 131 5.32 -7.40 -3.24
CA LEU A 131 5.35 -7.20 -1.78
C LEU A 131 6.64 -7.74 -1.14
N LEU A 132 7.13 -8.87 -1.63
CA LEU A 132 8.37 -9.49 -1.16
C LEU A 132 9.38 -9.48 -2.29
N GLU A 133 10.61 -9.07 -1.99
CA GLU A 133 11.71 -9.13 -2.95
C GLU A 133 12.19 -10.57 -3.17
N VAL A 134 12.91 -10.80 -4.27
CA VAL A 134 13.50 -12.11 -4.54
C VAL A 134 14.50 -12.47 -3.45
N GLY A 135 14.26 -13.59 -2.75
CA GLY A 135 15.09 -14.03 -1.62
C GLY A 135 14.71 -13.43 -0.27
N GLU A 136 13.69 -12.57 -0.20
CA GLU A 136 13.20 -12.00 1.06
C GLU A 136 12.29 -12.98 1.81
N ALA A 137 12.57 -13.22 3.09
CA ALA A 137 11.73 -14.06 3.93
C ALA A 137 10.43 -13.33 4.31
N ARG A 138 9.31 -14.04 4.30
CA ARG A 138 8.01 -13.49 4.74
C ARG A 138 7.97 -13.35 6.26
N ARG A 139 8.22 -12.14 6.78
CA ARG A 139 8.20 -11.80 8.22
C ARG A 139 7.19 -10.68 8.56
N ILE A 140 6.12 -10.58 7.77
CA ILE A 140 5.09 -9.54 7.91
C ILE A 140 4.29 -9.78 9.21
N PRO A 141 4.22 -8.80 10.14
CA PRO A 141 3.49 -8.96 11.41
C PRO A 141 1.97 -8.91 11.21
N THR A 142 1.23 -9.22 12.28
CA THR A 142 -0.23 -9.05 12.33
C THR A 142 -0.58 -7.55 12.38
N LEU A 143 -1.11 -7.04 11.27
CA LEU A 143 -1.46 -5.63 11.14
C LEU A 143 -2.86 -5.37 11.70
N ARG A 144 -2.96 -4.29 12.49
CA ARG A 144 -4.25 -3.70 12.86
C ARG A 144 -4.64 -2.65 11.84
N ILE A 145 -5.93 -2.60 11.54
CA ILE A 145 -6.50 -1.68 10.57
C ILE A 145 -7.61 -0.85 11.23
N PRO A 146 -7.73 0.43 10.90
CA PRO A 146 -8.80 1.27 11.43
C PRO A 146 -10.12 0.95 10.75
N VAL A 147 -11.16 0.77 11.55
CA VAL A 147 -12.52 0.45 11.12
C VAL A 147 -13.49 1.36 11.86
N ILE A 148 -14.50 1.88 11.17
CA ILE A 148 -15.56 2.71 11.75
C ILE A 148 -16.71 1.79 12.16
N PHE A 149 -17.06 1.78 13.44
CA PHE A 149 -18.20 1.03 13.95
C PHE A 149 -19.53 1.72 13.58
N LEU A 150 -20.52 0.92 13.16
CA LEU A 150 -21.88 1.39 12.82
C LEU A 150 -22.88 1.16 13.96
N VAL A 151 -22.53 0.31 14.92
CA VAL A 151 -23.32 -0.04 16.11
C VAL A 151 -22.42 -0.04 17.35
N ASN A 152 -23.02 0.10 18.53
CA ASN A 152 -22.31 -0.12 19.78
C ASN A 152 -22.14 -1.64 19.96
N LEU A 153 -20.93 -2.16 19.83
CA LEU A 153 -20.67 -3.60 19.94
C LEU A 153 -19.99 -3.91 21.27
N PHE A 154 -20.61 -4.80 22.06
CA PHE A 154 -20.12 -5.24 23.36
C PHE A 154 -19.54 -6.65 23.28
N ASP A 155 -18.35 -6.84 23.84
CA ASP A 155 -17.73 -8.15 24.01
C ASP A 155 -18.19 -8.75 25.34
N GLU A 156 -19.05 -9.77 25.26
CA GLU A 156 -19.57 -10.47 26.45
C GLU A 156 -18.50 -11.28 27.17
N GLU A 157 -17.49 -11.80 26.45
CA GLU A 157 -16.44 -12.64 27.06
C GLU A 157 -15.48 -11.81 27.89
N ARG A 158 -15.11 -10.63 27.38
CA ARG A 158 -14.18 -9.72 28.05
C ARG A 158 -14.86 -8.68 28.93
N GLY A 159 -16.17 -8.48 28.77
CA GLY A 159 -16.94 -7.44 29.46
C GLY A 159 -16.56 -6.02 29.04
N VAL A 160 -16.10 -5.82 27.80
CA VAL A 160 -15.62 -4.53 27.28
C VAL A 160 -16.30 -4.19 25.96
N TRP A 161 -16.52 -2.90 25.70
CA TRP A 161 -17.00 -2.46 24.38
C TRP A 161 -15.89 -2.60 23.34
N PHE A 162 -16.16 -3.28 22.22
CA PHE A 162 -15.25 -3.28 21.06
C PHE A 162 -15.12 -1.87 20.48
N GLY A 163 -16.25 -1.17 20.37
CA GLY A 163 -16.32 0.19 19.84
C GLY A 163 -17.73 0.74 19.94
N ARG A 164 -17.83 2.06 20.06
CA ARG A 164 -19.09 2.78 20.00
C ARG A 164 -19.47 3.08 18.56
N LYS A 165 -20.74 3.38 18.35
CA LYS A 165 -21.27 3.81 17.05
C LYS A 165 -20.54 5.08 16.59
N TYR A 166 -20.09 5.05 15.34
CA TYR A 166 -19.28 6.06 14.66
C TYR A 166 -17.90 6.31 15.27
N GLU A 167 -17.42 5.40 16.11
CA GLU A 167 -16.05 5.41 16.62
C GLU A 167 -15.12 4.69 15.64
N THR A 168 -13.90 5.22 15.50
CA THR A 168 -12.85 4.59 14.71
C THR A 168 -11.95 3.79 15.63
N VAL A 169 -11.83 2.49 15.40
CA VAL A 169 -11.04 1.59 16.25
C VAL A 169 -10.09 0.77 15.40
N TYR A 170 -8.85 0.62 15.87
CA TYR A 170 -7.85 -0.26 15.27
C TYR A 170 -8.07 -1.71 15.71
N VAL A 171 -8.49 -2.55 14.78
CA VAL A 171 -8.81 -3.97 15.01
C VAL A 171 -7.94 -4.88 14.16
N ASP A 172 -7.81 -6.14 14.55
CA ASP A 172 -7.04 -7.12 13.77
C ASP A 172 -7.71 -7.37 12.40
N ARG A 173 -6.90 -7.47 11.34
CA ARG A 173 -7.40 -7.60 9.96
C ARG A 173 -8.28 -8.83 9.74
N SER A 174 -7.97 -9.96 10.38
CA SER A 174 -8.78 -11.19 10.29
C SER A 174 -10.16 -10.97 10.91
N PHE A 175 -10.20 -10.47 12.14
CA PHE A 175 -11.44 -10.18 12.88
C PHE A 175 -12.35 -9.21 12.11
N ALA A 176 -11.79 -8.14 11.55
CA ALA A 176 -12.55 -7.21 10.72
C ALA A 176 -13.18 -7.91 9.50
N ARG A 177 -12.41 -8.73 8.79
CA ARG A 177 -12.85 -9.39 7.56
C ARG A 177 -13.83 -10.53 7.79
N GLU A 178 -13.63 -11.30 8.85
CA GLU A 178 -14.35 -12.55 9.08
C GLU A 178 -15.60 -12.36 9.94
N GLU A 179 -15.62 -11.36 10.82
CA GLU A 179 -16.73 -11.15 11.77
C GLU A 179 -17.43 -9.79 11.58
N LEU A 180 -16.69 -8.68 11.64
CA LEU A 180 -17.29 -7.33 11.65
C LEU A 180 -17.95 -6.94 10.32
N LEU A 181 -17.24 -7.11 9.20
CA LEU A 181 -17.72 -6.69 7.88
C LEU A 181 -18.90 -7.53 7.37
N PRO A 182 -18.90 -8.88 7.48
CA PRO A 182 -20.04 -9.68 7.03
C PRO A 182 -21.33 -9.34 7.79
N GLN A 183 -21.21 -9.04 9.08
CA GLN A 183 -22.34 -8.67 9.94
C GLN A 183 -22.73 -7.19 9.82
N ARG A 184 -21.97 -6.39 9.05
CA ARG A 184 -22.17 -4.95 8.86
C ARG A 184 -22.16 -4.16 10.18
N TYR A 185 -21.44 -4.66 11.18
CA TYR A 185 -21.26 -3.92 12.44
C TYR A 185 -20.27 -2.77 12.30
N ALA A 186 -19.40 -2.84 11.30
CA ALA A 186 -18.38 -1.83 11.05
C ALA A 186 -18.04 -1.78 9.54
N ILE A 187 -17.37 -0.72 9.10
CA ILE A 187 -16.87 -0.53 7.73
C ILE A 187 -15.44 -0.02 7.76
N TYR A 188 -14.64 -0.25 6.71
CA TYR A 188 -13.28 0.27 6.64
C TYR A 188 -13.25 1.80 6.79
N ALA A 189 -12.28 2.29 7.57
CA ALA A 189 -12.12 3.72 7.83
C ALA A 189 -11.44 4.46 6.67
N THR A 190 -12.16 4.64 5.57
CA THR A 190 -11.67 5.41 4.41
C THR A 190 -12.17 6.85 4.47
N HIS A 191 -11.45 7.78 3.84
CA HIS A 191 -11.90 9.18 3.71
C HIS A 191 -13.32 9.27 3.15
N GLU A 192 -13.62 8.46 2.12
CA GLU A 192 -14.97 8.38 1.53
C GLU A 192 -16.02 7.88 2.53
N ALA A 193 -15.70 6.87 3.34
CA ALA A 193 -16.61 6.35 4.36
C ALA A 193 -16.97 7.43 5.41
N TYR A 194 -15.99 8.21 5.88
CA TYR A 194 -16.27 9.34 6.76
C TYR A 194 -17.23 10.35 6.13
N THR A 195 -16.99 10.72 4.86
CA THR A 195 -17.85 11.67 4.15
C THR A 195 -19.27 11.15 3.96
N LEU A 196 -19.44 9.86 3.65
CA LEU A 196 -20.76 9.24 3.46
C LEU A 196 -21.53 9.13 4.78
N LEU A 197 -20.82 8.96 5.90
CA LEU A 197 -21.41 8.91 7.24
C LEU A 197 -21.65 10.30 7.85
N GLY A 198 -21.20 11.39 7.22
CA GLY A 198 -21.30 12.75 7.76
C GLY A 198 -20.34 13.03 8.92
N LEU A 199 -19.27 12.24 9.05
CA LEU A 199 -18.23 12.39 10.05
C LEU A 199 -17.09 13.27 9.51
N PRO A 200 -16.28 13.91 10.38
CA PRO A 200 -15.12 14.68 9.93
C PRO A 200 -14.15 13.76 9.15
N PRO A 201 -13.81 14.10 7.90
CA PRO A 201 -13.00 13.23 7.07
C PRO A 201 -11.56 13.15 7.56
N VAL A 202 -11.09 11.93 7.79
CA VAL A 202 -9.71 11.62 8.16
C VAL A 202 -9.17 10.59 7.18
N ASN A 203 -7.95 10.80 6.68
CA ASN A 203 -7.24 9.83 5.86
C ASN A 203 -6.18 9.11 6.69
N HIS A 204 -6.44 7.85 7.04
CA HIS A 204 -5.54 7.02 7.84
C HIS A 204 -4.40 6.37 7.05
N ALA A 205 -4.28 6.65 5.75
CA ALA A 205 -3.23 6.09 4.89
C ALA A 205 -3.07 4.56 5.01
N ILE A 206 -4.21 3.86 5.09
CA ILE A 206 -4.24 2.41 5.36
C ILE A 206 -3.46 1.66 4.28
N HIS A 207 -2.42 0.94 4.70
CA HIS A 207 -1.57 0.15 3.81
C HIS A 207 -0.89 0.96 2.69
N GLU A 208 -0.69 2.27 2.86
CA GLU A 208 0.13 3.08 1.94
C GLU A 208 1.58 2.57 1.90
N GLU A 209 2.14 2.25 3.06
CA GLU A 209 3.42 1.58 3.22
C GLU A 209 3.21 0.27 3.99
N ILE A 210 3.29 -0.88 3.29
CA ILE A 210 3.11 -2.19 3.94
C ILE A 210 4.40 -2.59 4.67
N PRO A 211 4.38 -2.72 6.01
CA PRO A 211 5.58 -3.07 6.76
C PRO A 211 5.95 -4.54 6.50
N LYS A 212 7.22 -4.77 6.20
CA LYS A 212 7.74 -6.12 5.92
C LYS A 212 8.30 -6.82 7.16
N THR A 213 8.65 -6.03 8.18
CA THR A 213 9.24 -6.47 9.44
C THR A 213 8.50 -5.87 10.64
N GLU A 214 8.70 -6.44 11.83
CA GLU A 214 8.16 -5.90 13.08
C GLU A 214 8.70 -4.50 13.41
N GLU A 215 9.96 -4.23 13.10
CA GLU A 215 10.57 -2.92 13.31
C GLU A 215 9.92 -1.85 12.42
N ASP A 216 9.65 -2.19 11.17
CA ASP A 216 8.96 -1.27 10.25
C ASP A 216 7.51 -1.04 10.69
N TYR A 217 6.85 -2.05 11.27
CA TYR A 217 5.53 -1.88 11.85
C TYR A 217 5.55 -0.95 13.07
N LYS A 218 6.56 -1.04 13.94
CA LYS A 218 6.73 -0.09 15.05
C LYS A 218 6.93 1.34 14.55
N LYS A 219 7.71 1.55 13.49
CA LYS A 219 7.87 2.86 12.85
C LYS A 219 6.56 3.37 12.25
N LEU A 220 5.77 2.48 11.64
CA LEU A 220 4.46 2.83 11.10
C LEU A 220 3.49 3.26 12.22
N LEU A 221 3.46 2.52 13.33
CA LEU A 221 2.64 2.88 14.49
C LEU A 221 3.06 4.22 15.09
N GLU A 222 4.36 4.51 15.17
CA GLU A 222 4.88 5.81 15.62
C GLU A 222 4.51 6.96 14.67
N LYS A 223 4.53 6.70 13.36
CA LYS A 223 4.06 7.67 12.34
C LYS A 223 2.56 7.94 12.52
N GLN A 224 1.76 6.90 12.74
CA GLN A 224 0.32 7.02 13.01
C GLN A 224 0.04 7.78 14.30
N SER A 225 0.71 7.48 15.41
CA SER A 225 0.54 8.21 16.67
C SER A 225 0.95 9.67 16.53
N TYR A 226 1.99 9.96 15.75
CA TYR A 226 2.37 11.34 15.43
C TYR A 226 1.28 12.06 14.64
N ASP A 227 0.73 11.45 13.59
CA ASP A 227 -0.28 12.11 12.75
C ASP A 227 -1.62 12.29 13.47
N GLU A 228 -2.01 11.38 14.36
CA GLU A 228 -3.21 11.50 15.19
C GLU A 228 -3.06 12.55 16.30
N GLU A 229 -1.93 12.54 17.02
CA GLU A 229 -1.72 13.33 18.22
C GLU A 229 -0.47 14.20 18.12
N ARG A 230 -0.38 15.02 17.06
CA ARG A 230 0.74 15.94 16.83
C ARG A 230 1.08 16.82 18.04
N TRP A 231 0.08 17.15 18.84
CA TRP A 231 0.23 17.95 20.06
C TRP A 231 1.12 17.28 21.12
N LYS A 232 1.20 15.94 21.17
CA LYS A 232 2.10 15.21 22.09
C LYS A 232 3.58 15.38 21.75
N TYR A 233 3.89 15.79 20.52
CA TYR A 233 5.26 16.01 20.07
C TYR A 233 5.66 17.49 20.13
N SER A 234 4.89 18.31 20.84
CA SER A 234 5.23 19.72 21.13
C SER A 234 6.28 19.85 22.24
N ILE A 235 7.00 20.97 22.26
CA ILE A 235 7.99 21.28 23.31
C ILE A 235 7.31 21.33 24.68
N GLU A 236 6.12 21.93 24.75
CA GLU A 236 5.32 22.03 25.98
C GLU A 236 5.00 20.64 26.54
N TYR A 237 4.50 19.72 25.69
CA TYR A 237 4.20 18.36 26.14
C TYR A 237 5.45 17.56 26.50
N LEU A 238 6.56 17.77 25.78
CA LEU A 238 7.85 17.13 26.08
C LEU A 238 8.36 17.53 27.48
N PHE A 239 8.22 18.80 27.84
CA PHE A 239 8.69 19.33 29.12
C PHE A 239 7.59 19.47 30.17
N ARG A 240 6.38 18.95 29.96
CA ARG A 240 5.25 19.05 30.92
C ARG A 240 5.58 18.56 32.33
N ARG A 241 6.49 17.59 32.47
CA ARG A 241 6.93 17.06 33.78
C ARG A 241 7.85 18.02 34.53
N TYR A 242 8.45 18.96 33.83
CA TYR A 242 9.42 19.94 34.32
C TYR A 242 8.87 21.36 34.23
N GLU A 243 7.57 21.53 33.97
CA GLU A 243 6.93 22.84 33.84
C GLU A 243 7.05 23.65 35.14
N ALA A 244 6.82 23.00 36.28
CA ALA A 244 7.01 23.60 37.61
C ALA A 244 8.48 23.65 38.07
N GLY A 245 9.43 23.15 37.26
CA GLY A 245 10.83 22.98 37.62
C GLY A 245 11.20 21.53 37.99
N PRO A 246 12.47 21.30 38.41
CA PRO A 246 12.92 19.98 38.81
C PRO A 246 12.12 19.43 40.00
N PRO A 247 11.60 18.19 39.93
CA PRO A 247 10.72 17.64 40.96
C PRO A 247 11.41 17.44 42.32
N GLU A 248 12.74 17.43 42.36
CA GLU A 248 13.55 17.37 43.58
C GLU A 248 13.60 18.71 44.32
N LEU A 249 13.31 19.83 43.64
CA LEU A 249 13.28 21.18 44.24
C LEU A 249 11.86 21.60 44.64
N LEU A 250 10.86 20.79 44.31
CA LEU A 250 9.48 21.03 44.69
C LEU A 250 9.23 20.41 46.06
N ASP A 251 8.86 21.24 47.02
CA ASP A 251 8.45 20.77 48.35
C ASP A 251 7.23 19.85 48.20
N LYS A 252 7.36 18.61 48.68
CA LYS A 252 6.25 17.66 48.75
C LYS A 252 5.80 17.56 50.20
N SER A 253 4.48 17.56 50.43
CA SER A 253 3.94 17.23 51.75
C SER A 253 4.14 15.73 52.01
N GLU A 254 4.76 15.42 53.14
CA GLU A 254 4.84 14.06 53.65
C GLU A 254 3.65 13.84 54.59
N ASP A 255 2.60 13.16 54.08
CA ASP A 255 1.36 12.94 54.85
C ASP A 255 1.51 11.80 55.89
N GLU A 256 2.47 10.88 55.69
CA GLU A 256 2.84 9.84 56.65
C GLU A 256 4.37 9.64 56.63
N TRP A 257 5.04 10.06 57.70
CA TRP A 257 6.47 9.79 57.93
C TRP A 257 6.62 8.79 59.08
N ASP A 258 7.03 7.57 58.77
CA ASP A 258 7.43 6.58 59.78
C ASP A 258 8.80 6.99 60.32
N GLY A 259 8.84 7.58 61.52
CA GLY A 259 10.04 8.13 62.17
C GLY A 259 11.17 7.13 62.49
N VAL A 260 11.15 5.93 61.89
CA VAL A 260 12.21 4.91 61.91
C VAL A 260 13.09 4.98 60.64
N GLU A 261 12.68 5.72 59.59
CA GLU A 261 13.46 5.86 58.34
C GLU A 261 14.64 6.87 58.42
N GLU A 262 14.88 7.49 59.58
CA GLU A 262 16.03 8.38 59.75
C GLU A 262 17.34 7.58 59.75
N LEU A 263 17.98 7.50 58.59
CA LEU A 263 19.27 6.86 58.41
C LEU A 263 20.38 7.69 59.09
N SER A 264 20.65 7.41 60.36
CA SER A 264 21.79 8.00 61.08
C SER A 264 23.11 7.35 60.62
N ALA A 265 23.77 7.94 59.62
CA ALA A 265 25.13 7.56 59.23
C ALA A 265 26.16 8.46 59.93
N SER A 266 26.74 7.99 61.04
CA SER A 266 27.87 8.67 61.68
C SER A 266 29.18 8.34 60.94
N SER A 267 29.59 9.19 59.98
CA SER A 267 30.94 9.11 59.43
C SER A 267 31.93 9.83 60.35
N ALA A 268 32.77 9.07 61.06
CA ALA A 268 33.85 9.62 61.86
C ALA A 268 34.94 10.23 60.96
N ALA A 269 34.97 11.56 60.87
CA ALA A 269 36.07 12.29 60.24
C ALA A 269 37.25 12.38 61.22
N GLY A 270 38.14 11.38 61.17
CA GLY A 270 39.43 11.38 61.87
C GLY A 270 40.58 11.23 60.89
N ALA A 271 41.25 12.34 60.57
CA ALA A 271 42.44 12.36 59.74
C ALA A 271 43.69 11.92 60.54
N SER A 272 44.46 10.95 60.04
CA SER A 272 45.94 11.08 59.91
C SER A 272 46.62 9.88 59.22
N LYS A 273 47.53 10.24 58.30
CA LYS A 273 48.74 9.52 57.83
C LYS A 273 48.64 8.08 57.30
N GLY A 274 48.66 8.01 55.96
CA GLY A 274 49.65 7.22 55.23
C GLY A 274 49.24 5.80 54.81
N ASP A 275 48.80 5.62 53.57
CA ASP A 275 49.63 4.94 52.56
C ASP A 275 49.09 5.13 51.14
N GLY A 276 49.99 5.28 50.15
CA GLY A 276 49.70 4.86 48.78
C GLY A 276 49.17 5.84 47.72
N ALA A 277 49.38 7.15 47.80
CA ALA A 277 49.23 8.02 46.61
C ALA A 277 50.48 7.95 45.71
N ALA A 278 50.65 6.86 44.95
CA ALA A 278 51.56 6.87 43.81
C ALA A 278 50.88 7.51 42.58
N LYS A 279 50.96 8.84 42.52
CA LYS A 279 50.67 9.69 41.37
C LYS A 279 51.20 9.07 40.07
N ARG A 280 50.32 8.56 39.19
CA ARG A 280 50.62 8.47 37.76
C ARG A 280 50.20 9.79 37.10
N LYS A 281 51.11 10.77 37.13
CA LYS A 281 51.07 11.91 36.19
C LYS A 281 51.56 11.40 34.84
N GLY A 282 50.63 11.12 33.93
CA GLY A 282 50.88 10.93 32.51
C GLY A 282 50.00 11.89 31.70
N PRO A 283 50.49 12.50 30.61
CA PRO A 283 49.69 13.41 29.81
C PRO A 283 48.56 12.66 29.11
N ILE A 284 47.31 13.02 29.41
CA ILE A 284 46.13 12.53 28.69
C ILE A 284 46.15 13.18 27.30
N LYS A 285 46.38 12.36 26.26
CA LYS A 285 46.25 12.78 24.86
C LYS A 285 44.79 13.15 24.58
N GLN A 286 44.49 14.44 24.49
CA GLN A 286 43.22 14.92 23.93
C GLN A 286 43.17 14.54 22.44
N ARG A 287 42.30 13.58 22.10
CA ARG A 287 41.98 13.27 20.71
C ARG A 287 41.05 14.36 20.20
N LYS A 288 41.56 15.28 19.37
CA LYS A 288 40.75 16.28 18.65
C LYS A 288 39.66 15.55 17.85
N ALA A 289 38.40 15.92 18.06
CA ALA A 289 37.31 15.52 17.19
C ALA A 289 37.63 15.95 15.74
N ARG A 290 37.54 15.01 14.79
CA ARG A 290 37.71 15.33 13.37
C ARG A 290 36.52 16.17 12.92
N LYS A 291 36.79 17.35 12.37
CA LYS A 291 35.81 18.24 11.76
C LYS A 291 35.11 17.49 10.63
N ILE A 292 33.83 17.17 10.80
CA ILE A 292 32.99 16.68 9.71
C ILE A 292 32.77 17.87 8.79
N LYS A 293 33.27 17.79 7.56
CA LYS A 293 32.96 18.78 6.52
C LYS A 293 31.60 18.39 5.94
N LEU A 294 30.59 19.21 6.25
CA LEU A 294 29.34 19.24 5.49
C LEU A 294 29.55 20.19 4.31
N PHE A 295 30.08 19.65 3.22
CA PHE A 295 29.92 20.15 1.86
C PHE A 295 30.02 18.94 0.93
#